data_AF-A0A815MG73-F1
#
_entry.id   AF-A0A815MG73-F1
#
_cell.length_a   1.000
_cell.length_b   1.000
_cell.length_c   1.000
_cell.angle_alpha   90.00
_cell.angle_beta   90.00
_cell.angle_gamma   90.00
#
_symmetry.space_group_name_H-M   'P 1'
#
loop_
_entity.id
_entity.type
_entity.pdbx_description
1 polymer ?
#
loop_
_entity_poly.entity_id
_entity_poly.type
_entity_poly.pdbx_seq_one_letter_code
_entity_poly.pdbx_strand_id
1 'polypeptide(L)'
;MSLVTITTFFFTLLIYFHHITCVSNTIPSGFVYVHDIIPDIQISLRYASEENFLGHVVDGYLANVSIMTEAAATALKYAQSLAKDKGYQLVIYDGYRPQKSVNHFMNWSEDSNIPEIKKSFYYPRVNKKDAFQLGYIAKKSGHTRGSTIDLTLITIGAYVQNPLKAIQRNLADNSTIFYLDDGTIDMGSSFDLFDEVSSTNSILVNTIHQQNRIMFKQLMEQAGFINYDKEWWHYTLKNESFPNTYFDFDIKRHLNNDHLHLSQVEEPSLQLSTNNQQTTATTSYPPRFPDGIYFLSD
;
A
#
# COMPACT_ATOMS: atom_id res chain seq x y z
N MET A 1 -31.89 -8.74 84.65
CA MET A 1 -32.37 -8.83 83.25
C MET A 1 -32.36 -7.40 82.72
N SER A 2 -31.61 -6.95 81.71
CA SER A 2 -30.58 -7.51 80.84
C SER A 2 -29.78 -6.28 80.33
N LEU A 3 -28.45 -6.35 80.24
CA LEU A 3 -27.64 -5.26 79.66
C LEU A 3 -27.78 -5.27 78.13
N VAL A 4 -28.03 -4.10 77.54
CA VAL A 4 -28.04 -3.88 76.08
C VAL A 4 -26.69 -3.27 75.69
N THR A 5 -25.90 -4.00 74.92
CA THR A 5 -24.65 -3.54 74.31
C THR A 5 -24.94 -2.86 72.97
N ILE A 6 -24.59 -1.58 72.83
CA ILE A 6 -24.64 -0.85 71.55
C ILE A 6 -23.28 -1.01 70.86
N THR A 7 -23.27 -1.65 69.69
CA THR A 7 -22.08 -1.79 68.84
C THR A 7 -22.22 -0.81 67.67
N THR A 8 -21.42 0.26 67.68
CA THR A 8 -21.35 1.22 66.57
C THR A 8 -20.42 0.70 65.48
N PHE A 9 -20.96 0.40 64.30
CA PHE A 9 -20.17 0.04 63.11
C PHE A 9 -19.77 1.32 62.36
N PHE A 10 -18.49 1.63 62.31
CA PHE A 10 -17.93 2.65 61.41
C PHE A 10 -17.69 2.01 60.03
N PHE A 11 -18.50 2.40 59.03
CA PHE A 11 -18.25 2.07 57.63
C PHE A 11 -17.25 3.07 57.04
N THR A 12 -15.98 2.67 56.90
CA THR A 12 -15.00 3.40 56.08
C THR A 12 -15.21 3.07 54.61
N LEU A 13 -15.71 4.03 53.85
CA LEU A 13 -15.86 3.95 52.40
C LEU A 13 -14.49 4.06 51.73
N LEU A 14 -13.91 2.93 51.31
CA LEU A 14 -12.69 2.88 50.48
C LEU A 14 -13.08 3.18 49.02
N ILE A 15 -12.80 4.40 48.56
CA ILE A 15 -12.94 4.79 47.15
C ILE A 15 -11.72 4.25 46.39
N TYR A 16 -11.92 3.16 45.65
CA TYR A 16 -10.92 2.62 44.73
C TYR A 16 -10.89 3.46 43.45
N PHE A 17 -9.95 4.40 43.35
CA PHE A 17 -9.63 5.05 42.08
C PHE A 17 -8.99 4.02 41.14
N HIS A 18 -9.79 3.51 40.20
CA HIS A 18 -9.24 2.78 39.05
C HIS A 18 -8.59 3.82 38.13
N HIS A 19 -7.26 3.88 38.17
CA HIS A 19 -6.50 4.57 37.14
C HIS A 19 -6.69 3.80 35.82
N ILE A 20 -7.63 4.25 34.98
CA ILE A 20 -7.70 3.83 33.59
C ILE A 20 -6.48 4.46 32.91
N THR A 21 -5.41 3.68 32.76
CA THR A 21 -4.30 4.06 31.89
C THR A 21 -4.81 4.00 30.46
N CYS A 22 -5.11 5.17 29.90
CA CYS A 22 -5.35 5.29 28.48
C CYS A 22 -4.01 5.01 27.78
N VAL A 23 -3.84 3.80 27.24
CA VAL A 23 -2.68 3.47 26.42
C VAL A 23 -2.81 4.28 25.14
N SER A 24 -2.16 5.44 25.11
CA SER A 24 -1.84 6.18 23.90
C SER A 24 -0.97 5.27 23.04
N ASN A 25 -1.58 4.52 22.12
CA ASN A 25 -0.86 3.74 21.11
C ASN A 25 -0.28 4.70 20.07
N THR A 26 0.69 5.52 20.43
CA THR A 26 1.44 6.34 19.47
C THR A 26 2.40 5.45 18.69
N ILE A 27 2.63 5.76 17.42
CA ILE A 27 3.74 5.18 16.64
C ILE A 27 5.06 5.40 17.41
N PRO A 28 6.04 4.48 17.34
CA PRO A 28 7.28 4.64 18.10
C PRO A 28 8.05 5.92 17.74
N SER A 29 8.81 6.44 18.69
CA SER A 29 9.69 7.59 18.46
C SER A 29 10.61 7.34 17.26
N GLY A 30 10.75 8.34 16.39
CA GLY A 30 11.53 8.26 15.15
C GLY A 30 10.75 7.74 13.95
N PHE A 31 9.47 7.38 14.11
CA PHE A 31 8.56 7.07 13.02
C PHE A 31 7.55 8.20 12.78
N VAL A 32 7.09 8.30 11.54
CA VAL A 32 6.08 9.26 11.08
C VAL A 32 5.09 8.58 10.14
N TYR A 33 3.87 9.11 10.04
CA TYR A 33 3.01 8.79 8.90
C TYR A 33 3.53 9.53 7.67
N VAL A 34 3.68 8.83 6.55
CA VAL A 34 4.28 9.42 5.35
C VAL A 34 3.45 10.59 4.83
N HIS A 35 2.11 10.48 4.89
CA HIS A 35 1.23 11.53 4.40
C HIS A 35 1.34 12.85 5.21
N ASP A 36 1.81 12.81 6.46
CA ASP A 36 2.02 14.03 7.26
C ASP A 36 3.21 14.84 6.71
N ILE A 37 4.18 14.14 6.10
CA ILE A 37 5.39 14.74 5.53
C ILE A 37 5.23 15.05 4.04
N ILE A 38 4.46 14.23 3.32
CA ILE A 38 4.21 14.28 1.88
C ILE A 38 2.70 14.18 1.61
N PRO A 39 1.93 15.28 1.79
CA PRO A 39 0.45 15.21 1.76
C PRO A 39 -0.17 14.76 0.43
N ASP A 40 0.56 14.90 -0.68
CA ASP A 40 0.08 14.56 -2.02
C ASP A 40 0.57 13.19 -2.53
N ILE A 41 1.25 12.41 -1.69
CA ILE A 41 1.66 11.04 -2.06
C ILE A 41 0.44 10.12 -2.09
N GLN A 42 0.41 9.19 -3.04
CA GLN A 42 -0.65 8.19 -3.09
C GLN A 42 -0.26 6.95 -2.28
N ILE A 43 -1.20 6.42 -1.52
CA ILE A 43 -1.01 5.25 -0.66
C ILE A 43 -2.04 4.18 -1.05
N SER A 44 -1.53 3.03 -1.50
CA SER A 44 -2.32 1.86 -1.86
C SER A 44 -1.69 0.62 -1.21
N LEU A 45 -1.75 0.55 0.12
CA LEU A 45 -1.13 -0.54 0.88
C LEU A 45 -1.80 -1.87 0.55
N ARG A 46 -1.14 -2.70 -0.26
CA ARG A 46 -1.69 -3.96 -0.79
C ARG A 46 -1.97 -4.99 0.29
N TYR A 47 -1.21 -4.93 1.38
CA TYR A 47 -1.38 -5.80 2.54
C TYR A 47 -2.50 -5.36 3.49
N ALA A 48 -3.05 -4.15 3.32
CA ALA A 48 -4.24 -3.67 4.03
C ALA A 48 -5.56 -4.01 3.30
N SER A 49 -5.51 -4.82 2.22
CA SER A 49 -6.68 -5.28 1.46
C SER A 49 -6.50 -6.75 1.05
N GLU A 50 -7.45 -7.30 0.28
CA GLU A 50 -7.33 -8.63 -0.32
C GLU A 50 -6.49 -8.63 -1.62
N GLU A 51 -6.05 -7.47 -2.11
CA GLU A 51 -5.31 -7.30 -3.37
C GLU A 51 -3.80 -7.57 -3.21
N ASN A 52 -3.46 -8.70 -2.60
CA ASN A 52 -2.10 -9.20 -2.45
C ASN A 52 -2.05 -10.71 -2.72
N PHE A 53 -0.83 -11.29 -2.62
CA PHE A 53 -0.55 -12.69 -2.92
C PHE A 53 -1.14 -13.71 -1.93
N LEU A 54 -1.48 -13.29 -0.71
CA LEU A 54 -2.20 -14.13 0.28
C LEU A 54 -3.69 -14.19 -0.06
N GLY A 55 -4.26 -13.06 -0.51
CA GLY A 55 -5.67 -12.93 -0.84
C GLY A 55 -6.57 -12.51 0.31
N HIS A 56 -5.98 -12.06 1.41
CA HIS A 56 -6.67 -11.47 2.56
C HIS A 56 -5.77 -10.41 3.20
N VAL A 57 -6.34 -9.63 4.13
CA VAL A 57 -5.61 -8.61 4.88
C VAL A 57 -4.53 -9.28 5.73
N VAL A 58 -3.31 -8.72 5.68
CA VAL A 58 -2.15 -9.26 6.38
C VAL A 58 -2.13 -8.80 7.83
N ASP A 59 -1.67 -9.67 8.73
CA ASP A 59 -1.59 -9.35 10.16
C ASP A 59 -0.79 -8.07 10.41
N GLY A 60 -1.32 -7.18 11.23
CA GLY A 60 -0.71 -5.88 11.55
C GLY A 60 -1.09 -4.74 10.60
N TYR A 61 -1.70 -5.00 9.44
CA TYR A 61 -2.23 -3.95 8.55
C TYR A 61 -3.69 -3.66 8.91
N LEU A 62 -3.92 -2.69 9.81
CA LEU A 62 -5.26 -2.32 10.30
C LEU A 62 -5.82 -1.07 9.62
N ALA A 63 -5.03 -0.38 8.80
CA ALA A 63 -5.46 0.79 8.03
C ALA A 63 -4.59 0.98 6.77
N ASN A 64 -5.14 1.63 5.75
CA ASN A 64 -4.40 2.04 4.54
C ASN A 64 -3.59 3.32 4.80
N VAL A 65 -2.57 3.24 5.65
CA VAL A 65 -1.66 4.35 5.98
C VAL A 65 -0.21 3.89 5.99
N SER A 66 0.67 4.58 5.26
CA SER A 66 2.10 4.25 5.25
C SER A 66 2.81 4.93 6.42
N ILE A 67 3.67 4.17 7.09
CA ILE A 67 4.51 4.61 8.20
C ILE A 67 5.97 4.36 7.81
N MET A 68 6.87 5.30 8.11
CA MET A 68 8.30 5.16 7.87
C MET A 68 9.10 5.83 8.99
N THR A 69 10.40 5.55 9.07
CA THR A 69 11.31 6.39 9.85
C THR A 69 11.31 7.81 9.31
N GLU A 70 11.50 8.80 10.17
CA GLU A 70 11.51 10.22 9.79
C GLU A 70 12.58 10.51 8.72
N ALA A 71 13.77 9.90 8.84
CA ALA A 71 14.84 10.03 7.86
C ALA A 71 14.43 9.48 6.47
N ALA A 72 13.78 8.32 6.44
CA ALA A 72 13.32 7.72 5.18
C ALA A 72 12.15 8.49 4.57
N ALA A 73 11.20 8.98 5.38
CA ALA A 73 10.12 9.84 4.90
C ALA A 73 10.65 11.16 4.32
N THR A 74 11.70 11.73 4.93
CA THR A 74 12.36 12.95 4.42
C THR A 74 13.07 12.69 3.09
N ALA A 75 13.79 11.58 2.97
CA ALA A 75 14.40 11.17 1.71
C ALA A 75 13.33 10.90 0.63
N LEU A 76 12.23 10.24 1.00
CA LEU A 76 11.11 9.97 0.10
C LEU A 76 10.42 11.26 -0.38
N LYS A 77 10.36 12.30 0.47
CA LYS A 77 9.88 13.62 0.07
C LYS A 77 10.73 14.22 -1.05
N TYR A 78 12.05 14.03 -0.99
CA TYR A 78 12.93 14.44 -2.07
C TYR A 78 12.71 13.60 -3.34
N ALA A 79 12.54 12.29 -3.22
CA ALA A 79 12.15 11.43 -4.34
C ALA A 79 10.83 11.86 -5.00
N GLN A 80 9.81 12.23 -4.22
CA GLN A 80 8.53 12.77 -4.71
C GLN A 80 8.76 14.03 -5.54
N SER A 81 9.63 14.95 -5.10
CA SER A 81 9.96 16.15 -5.87
C SER A 81 10.65 15.81 -7.20
N LEU A 82 11.62 14.88 -7.19
CA LEU A 82 12.28 14.40 -8.42
C LEU A 82 11.28 13.73 -9.39
N ALA A 83 10.28 13.02 -8.86
CA ALA A 83 9.22 12.42 -9.66
C ALA A 83 8.35 13.50 -10.30
N LYS A 84 7.99 14.53 -9.53
CA LYS A 84 7.20 15.67 -10.01
C LYS A 84 7.88 16.43 -11.14
N ASP A 85 9.19 16.65 -11.04
CA ASP A 85 9.98 17.29 -12.10
C ASP A 85 9.95 16.50 -13.42
N LYS A 86 9.58 15.22 -13.37
CA LYS A 86 9.42 14.33 -14.53
C LYS A 86 7.95 14.12 -14.94
N GLY A 87 6.99 14.79 -14.31
CA GLY A 87 5.56 14.66 -14.60
C GLY A 87 4.87 13.50 -13.86
N TYR A 88 5.49 12.95 -12.82
CA TYR A 88 4.99 11.82 -12.05
C TYR A 88 4.78 12.14 -10.56
N GLN A 89 4.08 11.26 -9.85
CA GLN A 89 3.99 11.19 -8.40
C GLN A 89 4.31 9.76 -7.95
N LEU A 90 4.75 9.58 -6.71
CA LEU A 90 4.97 8.27 -6.12
C LEU A 90 3.66 7.66 -5.62
N VAL A 91 3.57 6.33 -5.76
CA VAL A 91 2.52 5.48 -5.19
C VAL A 91 3.16 4.45 -4.28
N ILE A 92 2.80 4.42 -3.01
CA ILE A 92 3.32 3.44 -2.04
C ILE A 92 2.42 2.20 -2.01
N TYR A 93 3.03 1.03 -2.19
CA TYR A 93 2.41 -0.28 -2.00
C TYR A 93 2.73 -0.92 -0.65
N ASP A 94 3.92 -0.66 -0.11
CA ASP A 94 4.26 -1.03 1.26
C ASP A 94 5.36 -0.14 1.87
N GLY A 95 5.30 0.11 3.17
CA GLY A 95 6.27 0.90 3.93
C GLY A 95 6.82 0.11 5.11
N TYR A 96 6.70 0.64 6.34
CA TYR A 96 6.92 -0.18 7.53
C TYR A 96 6.01 -1.42 7.51
N ARG A 97 6.60 -2.60 7.74
CA ARG A 97 5.91 -3.89 7.82
C ARG A 97 6.16 -4.55 9.18
N PRO A 98 5.13 -4.77 10.02
CA PRO A 98 5.27 -5.44 11.30
C PRO A 98 5.90 -6.83 11.19
N GLN A 99 6.65 -7.27 12.21
CA GLN A 99 7.23 -8.61 12.24
C GLN A 99 6.15 -9.70 12.16
N LYS A 100 4.97 -9.49 12.75
CA LYS A 100 3.82 -10.40 12.63
C LYS A 100 3.34 -10.57 11.19
N SER A 101 3.45 -9.54 10.35
CA SER A 101 3.17 -9.64 8.91
C SER A 101 4.16 -10.57 8.22
N VAL A 102 5.45 -10.46 8.55
CA VAL A 102 6.49 -11.38 8.06
C VAL A 102 6.22 -12.82 8.51
N ASN A 103 5.75 -13.00 9.74
CA ASN A 103 5.34 -14.30 10.25
C ASN A 103 4.13 -14.87 9.49
N HIS A 104 3.16 -14.02 9.14
CA HIS A 104 2.04 -14.40 8.29
C HIS A 104 2.54 -14.87 6.91
N PHE A 105 3.51 -14.16 6.30
CA PHE A 105 4.11 -14.58 5.02
C PHE A 105 4.83 -15.94 5.13
N MET A 106 5.51 -16.19 6.25
CA MET A 106 6.11 -17.51 6.53
C MET A 106 5.04 -18.60 6.57
N ASN A 107 3.96 -18.40 7.35
CA ASN A 107 2.88 -19.38 7.46
C ASN A 107 2.21 -19.66 6.10
N TRP A 108 1.96 -18.61 5.31
CA TRP A 108 1.43 -18.73 3.95
C TRP A 108 2.32 -19.59 3.04
N SER A 109 3.64 -19.44 3.14
CA SER A 109 4.58 -20.23 2.32
C SER A 109 4.52 -21.74 2.63
N GLU A 110 4.00 -22.11 3.80
CA GLU A 110 3.82 -23.49 4.24
C GLU A 110 2.39 -24.02 4.00
N ASP A 111 1.37 -23.15 3.96
CA ASP A 111 -0.06 -23.51 3.79
C ASP A 111 -0.45 -24.06 2.40
N SER A 112 -0.98 -25.27 2.33
CA SER A 112 -1.44 -25.88 1.08
C SER A 112 -2.70 -25.27 0.47
N ASN A 113 -3.49 -24.49 1.22
CA ASN A 113 -4.78 -23.96 0.77
C ASN A 113 -4.62 -22.58 0.17
N ILE A 114 -4.59 -22.52 -1.17
CA ILE A 114 -4.40 -21.26 -1.90
C ILE A 114 -5.45 -21.13 -3.00
N PRO A 115 -6.08 -19.95 -3.15
CA PRO A 115 -6.87 -19.66 -4.34
C PRO A 115 -5.97 -19.70 -5.60
N GLU A 116 -6.25 -20.59 -6.55
CA GLU A 116 -5.43 -20.76 -7.79
C GLU A 116 -5.26 -19.44 -8.57
N ILE A 117 -6.21 -18.53 -8.44
CA ILE A 117 -6.13 -17.19 -9.04
C ILE A 117 -4.97 -16.36 -8.46
N LYS A 118 -4.69 -16.46 -7.16
CA LYS A 118 -3.57 -15.75 -6.52
C LYS A 118 -2.24 -16.30 -6.96
N LYS A 119 -2.15 -17.62 -7.11
CA LYS A 119 -0.98 -18.26 -7.72
C LYS A 119 -0.76 -17.77 -9.14
N SER A 120 -1.80 -17.74 -9.96
CA SER A 120 -1.71 -17.27 -11.35
C SER A 120 -1.24 -15.82 -11.46
N PHE A 121 -1.63 -14.96 -10.50
CA PHE A 121 -1.32 -13.54 -10.50
C PHE A 121 0.04 -13.20 -9.88
N TYR A 122 0.47 -13.89 -8.83
CA TYR A 122 1.62 -13.47 -8.03
C TYR A 122 2.79 -14.45 -8.06
N TYR A 123 2.60 -15.72 -8.41
CA TYR A 123 3.69 -16.71 -8.44
C TYR A 123 3.38 -17.85 -9.43
N PRO A 124 3.11 -17.53 -10.71
CA PRO A 124 2.63 -18.52 -11.68
C PRO A 124 3.67 -19.61 -11.98
N ARG A 125 4.96 -19.31 -11.80
CA ARG A 125 6.09 -20.19 -12.11
C ARG A 125 6.95 -20.55 -10.88
N VAL A 126 6.53 -20.12 -9.70
CA VAL A 126 7.28 -20.35 -8.46
C VAL A 126 6.48 -21.27 -7.55
N ASN A 127 7.16 -22.30 -7.04
CA ASN A 127 6.63 -23.05 -5.92
C ASN A 127 6.84 -22.21 -4.65
N LYS A 128 5.75 -21.90 -3.95
CA LYS A 128 5.76 -21.06 -2.73
C LYS A 128 6.76 -21.51 -1.67
N LYS A 129 7.04 -22.82 -1.57
CA LYS A 129 8.03 -23.36 -0.63
C LYS A 129 9.44 -22.86 -0.91
N ASP A 130 9.70 -22.49 -2.16
CA ASP A 130 10.99 -21.99 -2.62
C ASP A 130 11.08 -20.46 -2.52
N ALA A 131 10.00 -19.75 -2.15
CA ALA A 131 9.96 -18.29 -2.11
C ALA A 131 11.06 -17.68 -1.21
N PHE A 132 11.42 -18.37 -0.12
CA PHE A 132 12.55 -17.99 0.75
C PHE A 132 13.91 -18.19 0.07
N GLN A 133 14.11 -19.34 -0.56
CA GLN A 133 15.37 -19.65 -1.24
C GLN A 133 15.60 -18.72 -2.43
N LEU A 134 14.52 -18.39 -3.15
CA LEU A 134 14.53 -17.50 -4.29
C LEU A 134 14.63 -16.02 -3.88
N GLY A 135 14.40 -15.70 -2.60
CA GLY A 135 14.60 -14.38 -2.01
C GLY A 135 13.40 -13.43 -2.13
N TYR A 136 12.22 -13.93 -2.49
CA TYR A 136 10.97 -13.14 -2.54
C TYR A 136 10.34 -12.94 -1.16
N ILE A 137 10.67 -13.81 -0.18
CA ILE A 137 10.28 -13.63 1.22
C ILE A 137 11.52 -13.70 2.11
N ALA A 138 11.66 -12.72 2.99
CA ALA A 138 12.74 -12.66 3.97
C ALA A 138 12.24 -13.00 5.37
N LYS A 139 12.98 -13.85 6.12
CA LYS A 139 12.73 -14.09 7.55
C LYS A 139 12.94 -12.85 8.41
N LYS A 140 13.79 -11.94 7.93
CA LYS A 140 14.10 -10.63 8.51
C LYS A 140 13.99 -9.59 7.41
N SER A 141 12.83 -8.95 7.33
CA SER A 141 12.55 -7.95 6.30
C SER A 141 13.16 -6.59 6.64
N GLY A 142 13.69 -5.89 5.64
CA GLY A 142 14.11 -4.49 5.79
C GLY A 142 12.93 -3.58 6.16
N HIS A 143 11.73 -3.89 5.67
CA HIS A 143 10.50 -3.14 6.00
C HIS A 143 10.22 -3.08 7.49
N THR A 144 10.57 -4.13 8.23
CA THR A 144 10.38 -4.21 9.68
C THR A 144 11.30 -3.27 10.46
N ARG A 145 12.30 -2.69 9.79
CA ARG A 145 13.19 -1.63 10.32
C ARG A 145 12.69 -0.22 10.03
N GLY A 146 11.69 -0.07 9.16
CA GLY A 146 11.00 1.19 8.87
C GLY A 146 11.67 2.10 7.84
N SER A 147 12.77 1.67 7.22
CA SER A 147 13.52 2.45 6.22
C SER A 147 13.48 1.82 4.82
N THR A 148 12.66 0.79 4.62
CA THR A 148 12.41 0.13 3.34
C THR A 148 11.00 0.45 2.85
N ILE A 149 10.83 0.56 1.54
CA ILE A 149 9.62 0.99 0.86
C ILE A 149 9.46 0.23 -0.45
N ASP A 150 8.23 -0.19 -0.74
CA ASP A 150 7.79 -0.73 -2.02
C ASP A 150 6.86 0.28 -2.68
N LEU A 151 7.22 0.74 -3.87
CA LEU A 151 6.54 1.86 -4.51
C LEU A 151 6.76 1.90 -6.04
N THR A 152 5.96 2.72 -6.72
CA THR A 152 6.07 2.98 -8.17
C THR A 152 5.74 4.44 -8.48
N LEU A 153 5.66 4.76 -9.78
CA LEU A 153 5.27 6.06 -10.32
C LEU A 153 3.86 6.02 -10.90
N ILE A 154 3.16 7.16 -10.82
CA ILE A 154 1.91 7.43 -11.55
C ILE A 154 1.99 8.82 -12.17
N THR A 155 1.34 9.05 -13.31
CA THR A 155 1.27 10.39 -13.92
C THR A 155 0.59 11.38 -12.97
N ILE A 156 1.12 12.61 -12.88
CA ILE A 156 0.49 13.68 -12.08
C ILE A 156 -0.99 13.83 -12.47
N GLY A 157 -1.87 13.85 -11.47
CA GLY A 157 -3.31 14.02 -11.66
C GLY A 157 -4.07 12.72 -11.97
N ALA A 158 -3.38 11.62 -12.25
CA ALA A 158 -4.00 10.30 -12.26
C ALA A 158 -4.05 9.71 -10.83
N TYR A 159 -4.92 8.73 -10.62
CA TYR A 159 -5.10 8.05 -9.34
C TYR A 159 -5.01 6.54 -9.52
N VAL A 160 -4.50 5.86 -8.49
CA VAL A 160 -4.49 4.38 -8.46
C VAL A 160 -5.91 3.85 -8.66
N GLN A 161 -6.04 2.90 -9.57
CA GLN A 161 -7.31 2.28 -9.94
C GLN A 161 -7.60 1.06 -9.06
N ASN A 162 -8.88 0.90 -8.72
CA ASN A 162 -9.44 -0.26 -8.06
C ASN A 162 -10.85 -0.50 -8.66
N PRO A 163 -11.17 -1.71 -9.15
CA PRO A 163 -10.38 -2.94 -9.08
C PRO A 163 -9.19 -2.96 -10.03
N LEU A 164 -8.19 -3.80 -9.70
CA LEU A 164 -7.08 -4.13 -10.59
C LEU A 164 -7.58 -4.75 -11.89
N LYS A 165 -6.99 -4.33 -13.02
CA LYS A 165 -7.28 -4.92 -14.33
C LYS A 165 -6.19 -5.93 -14.69
N ALA A 166 -6.56 -7.22 -14.70
CA ALA A 166 -5.64 -8.28 -15.13
C ALA A 166 -5.49 -8.31 -16.66
N ILE A 167 -4.25 -8.27 -17.13
CA ILE A 167 -3.87 -8.30 -18.55
C ILE A 167 -2.87 -9.43 -18.74
N GLN A 168 -3.17 -10.40 -19.61
CA GLN A 168 -2.19 -11.44 -19.96
C GLN A 168 -1.08 -10.82 -20.81
N ARG A 169 0.18 -11.14 -20.48
CA ARG A 169 1.36 -10.58 -21.11
C ARG A 169 2.32 -11.68 -21.52
N ASN A 170 2.81 -11.59 -22.76
CA ASN A 170 3.91 -12.40 -23.26
C ASN A 170 5.24 -11.77 -22.87
N LEU A 171 6.18 -12.58 -22.42
CA LEU A 171 7.56 -12.20 -22.14
C LEU A 171 8.47 -12.51 -23.33
N ALA A 172 9.71 -12.01 -23.28
CA ALA A 172 10.68 -12.18 -24.35
C ALA A 172 11.03 -13.65 -24.66
N ASP A 173 10.86 -14.55 -23.70
CA ASP A 173 11.07 -16.00 -23.84
C ASP A 173 9.80 -16.78 -24.28
N ASN A 174 8.74 -16.06 -24.67
CA ASN A 174 7.40 -16.57 -25.03
C ASN A 174 6.59 -17.16 -23.87
N SER A 175 7.10 -17.10 -22.64
CA SER A 175 6.30 -17.42 -21.46
C SER A 175 5.26 -16.32 -21.20
N THR A 176 4.25 -16.61 -20.37
CA THR A 176 3.20 -15.64 -20.06
C THR A 176 3.06 -15.39 -18.57
N ILE A 177 2.71 -14.16 -18.22
CA ILE A 177 2.32 -13.74 -16.87
C ILE A 177 1.01 -12.94 -16.95
N PHE A 178 0.36 -12.73 -15.80
CA PHE A 178 -0.62 -11.67 -15.67
C PHE A 178 0.06 -10.39 -15.18
N TYR A 179 -0.23 -9.27 -15.85
CA TYR A 179 0.03 -7.93 -15.36
C TYR A 179 -1.27 -7.36 -14.78
N LEU A 180 -1.27 -7.10 -13.47
CA LEU A 180 -2.31 -6.41 -12.74
C LEU A 180 -2.10 -4.90 -12.87
N ASP A 181 -2.86 -4.29 -13.77
CA ASP A 181 -2.84 -2.86 -14.05
C ASP A 181 -3.70 -2.11 -13.03
N ASP A 182 -3.08 -1.16 -12.33
CA ASP A 182 -3.71 -0.25 -11.38
C ASP A 182 -3.59 1.22 -11.82
N GLY A 183 -3.30 1.47 -13.10
CA GLY A 183 -3.14 2.82 -13.66
C GLY A 183 -1.80 3.49 -13.35
N THR A 184 -0.86 2.80 -12.69
CA THR A 184 0.51 3.28 -12.51
C THR A 184 1.34 3.08 -13.78
N ILE A 185 2.56 3.64 -13.79
CA ILE A 185 3.50 3.45 -14.89
C ILE A 185 3.81 1.97 -15.02
N ASP A 186 3.61 1.44 -16.23
CA ASP A 186 3.82 0.04 -16.53
C ASP A 186 5.30 -0.33 -16.44
N MET A 187 5.63 -1.09 -15.41
CA MET A 187 6.98 -1.57 -15.14
C MET A 187 7.23 -2.95 -15.72
N GLY A 188 6.37 -3.50 -16.56
CA GLY A 188 6.59 -4.80 -17.19
C GLY A 188 6.03 -5.99 -16.40
N SER A 189 5.94 -5.88 -15.07
CA SER A 189 5.36 -6.86 -14.16
C SER A 189 4.68 -6.16 -12.98
N SER A 190 3.78 -6.86 -12.30
CA SER A 190 3.08 -6.34 -11.13
C SER A 190 3.97 -6.31 -9.89
N PHE A 191 3.61 -5.40 -8.96
CA PHE A 191 4.05 -5.49 -7.58
C PHE A 191 3.75 -6.88 -7.00
N ASP A 192 4.67 -7.41 -6.18
CA ASP A 192 4.61 -8.74 -5.57
C ASP A 192 4.55 -9.94 -6.54
N LEU A 193 4.89 -9.76 -7.81
CA LEU A 193 5.08 -10.90 -8.70
C LEU A 193 6.40 -11.61 -8.36
N PHE A 194 6.32 -12.78 -7.73
CA PHE A 194 7.45 -13.66 -7.43
C PHE A 194 7.88 -14.40 -8.68
N ASP A 195 8.69 -13.72 -9.48
CA ASP A 195 9.20 -14.23 -10.75
C ASP A 195 10.47 -13.45 -11.16
N GLU A 196 11.36 -14.07 -11.95
CA GLU A 196 12.58 -13.42 -12.43
C GLU A 196 12.31 -12.20 -13.32
N VAL A 197 11.11 -12.11 -13.93
CA VAL A 197 10.66 -10.92 -14.66
C VAL A 197 10.57 -9.68 -13.75
N SER A 198 10.49 -9.84 -12.44
CA SER A 198 10.44 -8.72 -11.47
C SER A 198 11.80 -8.11 -11.17
N SER A 199 12.89 -8.79 -11.54
CA SER A 199 14.25 -8.25 -11.39
C SER A 199 14.39 -6.91 -12.10
N THR A 200 15.01 -5.92 -11.45
CA THR A 200 15.11 -4.55 -11.99
C THR A 200 15.76 -4.49 -13.37
N ASN A 201 16.74 -5.37 -13.62
CA ASN A 201 17.46 -5.48 -14.89
C ASN A 201 16.97 -6.64 -15.77
N SER A 202 15.75 -7.14 -15.54
CA SER A 202 15.21 -8.28 -16.29
C SER A 202 15.13 -7.96 -17.78
N ILE A 203 15.71 -8.84 -18.59
CA ILE A 203 15.64 -8.80 -20.05
C ILE A 203 14.33 -9.40 -20.60
N LEU A 204 13.50 -9.98 -19.72
CA LEU A 204 12.23 -10.62 -20.12
C LEU A 204 11.13 -9.62 -20.44
N VAL A 205 11.23 -8.39 -19.92
CA VAL A 205 10.32 -7.30 -20.24
C VAL A 205 10.86 -6.49 -21.42
N ASN A 206 9.96 -5.88 -22.20
CA ASN A 206 10.36 -5.05 -23.34
C ASN A 206 11.19 -3.81 -22.92
N THR A 207 11.78 -3.15 -23.91
CA THR A 207 12.66 -1.98 -23.72
C THR A 207 11.98 -0.82 -22.99
N ILE A 208 10.68 -0.58 -23.21
CA ILE A 208 9.95 0.51 -22.55
C ILE A 208 9.87 0.26 -21.05
N HIS A 209 9.53 -0.97 -20.64
CA HIS A 209 9.49 -1.35 -19.23
C HIS A 209 10.87 -1.29 -18.58
N GLN A 210 11.93 -1.71 -19.28
CA GLN A 210 13.31 -1.59 -18.81
C GLN A 210 13.69 -0.11 -18.58
N GLN A 211 13.35 0.77 -19.53
CA GLN A 211 13.59 2.20 -19.41
C GLN A 211 12.84 2.82 -18.21
N ASN A 212 11.57 2.43 -18.01
CA ASN A 212 10.78 2.87 -16.86
C ASN A 212 11.44 2.47 -15.53
N ARG A 213 11.86 1.20 -15.41
CA ARG A 213 12.56 0.69 -14.22
C ARG A 213 13.88 1.41 -13.97
N ILE A 214 14.70 1.63 -15.01
CA ILE A 214 15.99 2.32 -14.87
C ILE A 214 15.78 3.77 -14.45
N MET A 215 14.85 4.49 -15.08
CA MET A 215 14.51 5.86 -14.71
C MET A 215 14.07 5.93 -13.24
N PHE A 216 13.19 5.02 -12.83
CA PHE A 216 12.68 4.99 -11.47
C PHE A 216 13.77 4.64 -10.45
N LYS A 217 14.61 3.64 -10.74
CA LYS A 217 15.78 3.28 -9.93
C LYS A 217 16.71 4.47 -9.73
N GLN A 218 17.08 5.16 -10.80
CA GLN A 218 17.98 6.32 -10.74
C GLN A 218 17.40 7.44 -9.86
N LEU A 219 16.10 7.69 -9.98
CA LEU A 219 15.40 8.68 -9.18
C LEU A 219 15.46 8.33 -7.68
N MET A 220 15.16 7.08 -7.32
CA MET A 220 15.22 6.63 -5.93
C MET A 220 16.65 6.61 -5.38
N GLU A 221 17.64 6.24 -6.19
CA GLU A 221 19.05 6.26 -5.83
C GLU A 221 19.57 7.68 -5.61
N GLN A 222 19.13 8.65 -6.42
CA GLN A 222 19.43 10.06 -6.21
C GLN A 222 18.87 10.57 -4.88
N ALA A 223 17.74 10.01 -4.43
CA ALA A 223 17.16 10.30 -3.11
C ALA A 223 17.82 9.54 -1.95
N GLY A 224 18.86 8.74 -2.20
CA GLY A 224 19.63 8.04 -1.18
C GLY A 224 19.11 6.64 -0.83
N PHE A 225 18.20 6.10 -1.63
CA PHE A 225 17.76 4.72 -1.51
C PHE A 225 18.65 3.76 -2.32
N ILE A 226 18.60 2.48 -1.97
CA ILE A 226 19.28 1.39 -2.68
C ILE A 226 18.19 0.40 -3.12
N ASN A 227 18.16 0.08 -4.41
CA ASN A 227 17.25 -0.91 -4.96
C ASN A 227 17.67 -2.34 -4.56
N TYR A 228 16.69 -3.22 -4.37
CA TYR A 228 16.91 -4.66 -4.35
C TYR A 228 16.77 -5.24 -5.76
N ASP A 229 17.86 -5.78 -6.32
CA ASP A 229 17.94 -6.15 -7.75
C ASP A 229 16.88 -7.17 -8.24
N LYS A 230 16.26 -7.94 -7.34
CA LYS A 230 15.22 -8.92 -7.68
C LYS A 230 13.81 -8.33 -7.78
N GLU A 231 13.62 -7.11 -7.28
CA GLU A 231 12.31 -6.47 -7.15
C GLU A 231 12.41 -4.99 -7.57
N TRP A 232 11.88 -4.66 -8.75
CA TRP A 232 11.97 -3.31 -9.30
C TRP A 232 11.34 -2.22 -8.42
N TRP A 233 10.39 -2.61 -7.56
CA TRP A 233 9.64 -1.73 -6.66
C TRP A 233 10.30 -1.51 -5.30
N HIS A 234 11.30 -2.32 -4.93
CA HIS A 234 11.79 -2.42 -3.55
C HIS A 234 13.06 -1.59 -3.31
N TYR A 235 13.02 -0.73 -2.29
CA TYR A 235 14.08 0.23 -1.99
C TYR A 235 14.32 0.36 -0.49
N THR A 236 15.58 0.36 -0.06
CA THR A 236 15.98 0.61 1.33
C THR A 236 16.85 1.86 1.42
N LEU A 237 16.57 2.76 2.37
CA LEU A 237 17.40 3.94 2.60
C LEU A 237 18.83 3.52 2.98
N LYS A 238 19.86 4.07 2.34
CA LYS A 238 21.27 3.68 2.56
C LYS A 238 21.72 3.83 4.02
N ASN A 239 21.30 4.90 4.68
CA ASN A 239 21.65 5.21 6.07
C ASN A 239 20.42 5.06 6.95
N GLU A 240 19.98 3.81 7.17
CA GLU A 240 18.81 3.50 8.00
C GLU A 240 18.95 4.02 9.43
N SER A 241 17.87 4.51 10.03
CA SER A 241 17.86 4.91 11.44
C SER A 241 17.98 3.72 12.39
N PHE A 242 17.48 2.55 11.97
CA PHE A 242 17.38 1.35 12.81
C PHE A 242 17.84 0.07 12.10
N PRO A 243 19.08 -0.02 11.58
CA PRO A 243 19.53 -1.12 10.71
C PRO A 243 19.49 -2.52 11.38
N ASN A 244 19.44 -2.57 12.71
CA ASN A 244 19.44 -3.82 13.49
C ASN A 244 18.19 -4.00 14.37
N THR A 245 17.17 -3.15 14.26
CA THR A 245 15.96 -3.21 15.08
C THR A 245 14.75 -3.57 14.24
N TYR A 246 14.05 -4.63 14.65
CA TYR A 246 12.87 -5.15 13.97
C TYR A 246 11.65 -4.87 14.84
N PHE A 247 10.76 -4.00 14.37
CA PHE A 247 9.59 -3.54 15.12
C PHE A 247 8.33 -4.39 14.82
N ASP A 248 7.37 -4.44 15.76
CA ASP A 248 6.14 -5.23 15.60
C ASP A 248 4.85 -4.52 16.05
N PHE A 249 4.79 -3.18 15.89
CA PHE A 249 3.59 -2.40 16.19
C PHE A 249 2.62 -2.42 15.00
N ASP A 250 1.32 -2.29 15.24
CA ASP A 250 0.34 -2.32 14.14
C ASP A 250 0.38 -1.04 13.29
N ILE A 251 0.11 -1.19 12.00
CA ILE A 251 -0.20 -0.10 11.09
C ILE A 251 -1.66 0.27 11.28
N LYS A 252 -1.90 1.33 12.06
CA LYS A 252 -3.22 1.90 12.30
C LYS A 252 -3.10 3.41 12.36
N ARG A 253 -4.12 4.15 11.92
CA ARG A 253 -4.16 5.60 12.13
C ARG A 253 -4.84 5.91 13.45
N HIS A 254 -4.15 6.64 14.30
CA HIS A 254 -4.79 7.26 15.46
C HIS A 254 -5.42 8.57 15.02
N LEU A 255 -6.76 8.61 15.00
CA LEU A 255 -7.47 9.87 14.96
C LEU A 255 -7.39 10.45 16.37
N ASN A 256 -6.66 11.56 16.54
CA ASN A 256 -6.87 12.39 17.73
C ASN A 256 -8.31 12.89 17.67
N ASN A 257 -9.08 12.68 18.74
CA ASN A 257 -10.51 13.05 18.83
C ASN A 257 -10.77 14.57 18.77
N ASP A 258 -9.77 15.41 18.49
CA ASP A 258 -9.87 16.86 18.47
C ASP A 258 -10.60 17.42 17.22
N HIS A 259 -11.03 16.55 16.29
CA HIS A 259 -11.71 16.94 15.05
C HIS A 259 -13.10 16.32 14.82
N LEU A 260 -13.70 15.66 15.83
CA LEU A 260 -15.10 15.22 15.79
C LEU A 260 -16.09 16.37 16.09
N HIS A 261 -15.88 17.51 15.44
CA HIS A 261 -16.86 18.59 15.35
C HIS A 261 -16.66 19.24 13.99
N LEU A 262 -17.31 18.70 12.96
CA LEU A 262 -17.75 19.37 11.73
C LEU A 262 -18.11 18.30 10.68
N SER A 263 -19.35 17.79 10.77
CA SER A 263 -20.14 17.30 9.61
C SER A 263 -21.45 16.66 10.10
N GLN A 264 -22.36 17.48 10.59
CA GLN A 264 -23.78 17.24 10.35
C GLN A 264 -24.25 18.37 9.45
N VAL A 265 -24.23 18.12 8.14
CA VAL A 265 -25.00 18.91 7.18
C VAL A 265 -26.01 17.94 6.61
N GLU A 266 -27.28 18.23 6.90
CA GLU A 266 -28.44 17.48 6.42
C GLU A 266 -28.52 17.54 4.88
N GLU A 267 -28.77 16.38 4.26
CA GLU A 267 -29.14 16.24 2.85
C GLU A 267 -30.52 16.88 2.60
N PRO A 268 -30.70 17.77 1.60
CA PRO A 268 -32.02 18.27 1.24
C PRO A 268 -32.79 17.23 0.42
N SER A 269 -33.95 16.83 0.92
CA SER A 269 -34.94 15.99 0.23
C SER A 269 -35.41 16.60 -1.11
N LEU A 270 -35.29 15.85 -2.21
CA LEU A 270 -35.92 16.18 -3.50
C LEU A 270 -37.45 16.10 -3.38
N GLN A 271 -38.13 17.24 -3.58
CA GLN A 271 -39.57 17.25 -3.90
C GLN A 271 -39.76 17.22 -5.42
N LEU A 272 -40.47 16.20 -5.90
CA LEU A 272 -41.02 16.12 -7.26
C LEU A 272 -42.24 17.04 -7.37
N SER A 273 -42.16 18.06 -8.22
CA SER A 273 -43.35 18.77 -8.72
C SER A 273 -43.41 18.65 -10.24
N THR A 274 -44.44 17.95 -10.71
CA THR A 274 -44.86 17.89 -12.12
C THR A 274 -45.44 19.22 -12.57
N ASN A 275 -45.03 19.75 -13.72
CA ASN A 275 -45.94 20.40 -14.66
C ASN A 275 -45.32 20.56 -16.06
N ASN A 276 -46.07 20.08 -17.06
CA ASN A 276 -45.85 20.24 -18.49
C ASN A 276 -46.03 21.70 -18.91
N GLN A 277 -45.10 22.24 -19.72
CA GLN A 277 -45.44 23.00 -20.93
C GLN A 277 -44.28 22.97 -21.93
N GLN A 278 -44.66 22.99 -23.20
CA GLN A 278 -43.93 22.60 -24.40
C GLN A 278 -43.56 23.84 -25.21
N THR A 279 -42.28 24.03 -25.56
CA THR A 279 -41.85 24.82 -26.75
C THR A 279 -40.43 24.45 -27.21
N THR A 280 -40.36 23.84 -28.38
CA THR A 280 -39.34 23.83 -29.46
C THR A 280 -37.95 24.47 -29.24
N ALA A 281 -36.86 23.70 -29.45
CA ALA A 281 -35.99 23.74 -30.66
C ALA A 281 -34.54 23.23 -30.43
N THR A 282 -34.17 22.25 -31.27
CA THR A 282 -32.87 22.04 -31.97
C THR A 282 -31.56 21.61 -31.27
N THR A 283 -30.89 20.66 -31.97
CA THR A 283 -29.47 20.24 -31.96
C THR A 283 -29.04 19.29 -30.83
N SER A 284 -28.14 18.32 -30.98
CA SER A 284 -27.60 17.51 -32.08
C SER A 284 -26.58 16.59 -31.38
N TYR A 285 -26.66 15.26 -31.55
CA TYR A 285 -25.64 14.33 -31.02
C TYR A 285 -24.32 14.44 -31.79
N PRO A 286 -23.17 14.28 -31.10
CA PRO A 286 -21.96 13.74 -31.74
C PRO A 286 -21.39 12.55 -30.91
N PRO A 287 -20.38 11.80 -31.41
CA PRO A 287 -20.65 10.53 -32.09
C PRO A 287 -19.89 9.32 -31.50
N ARG A 288 -20.27 8.14 -32.00
CA ARG A 288 -19.50 6.88 -31.91
C ARG A 288 -18.09 7.05 -32.48
N PHE A 289 -17.09 6.45 -31.82
CA PHE A 289 -15.75 6.29 -32.36
C PHE A 289 -15.70 5.07 -33.33
N PRO A 290 -15.00 5.17 -34.46
CA PRO A 290 -14.96 4.11 -35.47
C PRO A 290 -13.83 3.09 -35.25
N ASP A 291 -14.13 1.85 -35.66
CA ASP A 291 -13.15 0.82 -36.02
C ASP A 291 -12.30 1.28 -37.22
N GLY A 292 -11.03 0.88 -37.28
CA GLY A 292 -10.19 1.14 -38.45
C GLY A 292 -8.74 0.68 -38.35
N ILE A 293 -8.49 -0.53 -38.85
CA ILE A 293 -7.20 -1.11 -39.22
C ILE A 293 -6.57 -0.33 -40.39
N TYR A 294 -5.25 -0.08 -40.38
CA TYR A 294 -4.41 -0.04 -41.59
C TYR A 294 -3.00 -0.59 -41.34
N PHE A 295 -2.65 -1.61 -42.12
CA PHE A 295 -1.29 -1.99 -42.48
C PHE A 295 -0.72 -0.96 -43.46
N LEU A 296 0.58 -0.66 -43.37
CA LEU A 296 1.45 -0.45 -44.53
C LEU A 296 2.88 -0.89 -44.20
N SER A 297 3.39 -1.77 -45.04
CA SER A 297 4.79 -2.06 -45.30
C SER A 297 5.48 -0.86 -45.95
N ASP A 298 6.72 -0.59 -45.54
CA ASP A 298 7.95 -0.82 -46.33
C ASP A 298 9.17 -0.80 -45.38
#